data_AF-A0AAI9AHL6-F1
#
_entry.id   AF-A0AAI9AHL6-F1
#
_cell.length_a   1.000
_cell.length_b   1.000
_cell.length_c   1.000
_cell.angle_alpha   90.00
_cell.angle_beta   90.00
_cell.angle_gamma   90.00
#
_symmetry.space_group_name_H-M   'P 1'
#
loop_
_entity.id
_entity.type
_entity.pdbx_description
1 polymer ?
#
loop_
_entity_poly.entity_id
_entity_poly.type
_entity_poly.pdbx_seq_one_letter_code
_entity_poly.pdbx_strand_id
1 'polypeptide(L)'
;MKKAFTMIELIFVIVILGILAAVALPKFLGVAGQAHEANLKAFVGTLNRSVGPTLWSKTINGYNNDGNISQLGNDEIGSITAFKKYTDVPKEIADLNLTKCDDPNRYKIVAYADKNKAGGNYFIACKDGNANQSPKFVLYKQTLPATQLTSANLGDSNTTDVEDTNPTDTYSGGETGELLK
;
A
#
# COMPACT_ATOMS: atom_id res chain seq x y z
N MET A 1 46.14 -10.67 -38.71
CA MET A 1 46.46 -9.39 -38.05
C MET A 1 45.23 -8.92 -37.29
N LYS A 2 45.29 -8.84 -35.95
CA LYS A 2 44.19 -8.24 -35.17
C LYS A 2 44.26 -6.72 -35.35
N LYS A 3 43.20 -6.10 -35.86
CA LYS A 3 43.08 -4.64 -35.85
C LYS A 3 43.07 -4.18 -34.39
N ALA A 4 44.08 -3.41 -34.00
CA ALA A 4 44.06 -2.72 -32.72
C ALA A 4 42.97 -1.63 -32.80
N PHE A 5 42.11 -1.58 -31.79
CA PHE A 5 41.05 -0.58 -31.67
C PHE A 5 41.67 0.80 -31.47
N THR A 6 41.17 1.82 -32.16
CA THR A 6 41.75 3.17 -32.04
C THR A 6 41.31 3.82 -30.73
N MET A 7 42.19 4.62 -30.11
CA MET A 7 41.81 5.37 -28.90
C MET A 7 40.61 6.30 -29.15
N ILE A 8 40.50 6.85 -30.37
CA ILE A 8 39.39 7.74 -30.73
C ILE A 8 38.05 6.99 -30.83
N GLU A 9 38.02 5.76 -31.34
CA GLU A 9 36.80 4.94 -31.33
C GLU A 9 36.33 4.66 -29.90
N LEU A 10 37.25 4.39 -28.98
CA LEU A 10 36.90 4.14 -27.58
C LEU A 10 36.30 5.38 -26.92
N ILE A 11 36.88 6.55 -27.17
CA ILE A 11 36.39 7.83 -26.64
C ILE A 11 34.98 8.12 -27.20
N PHE A 12 34.77 7.89 -28.50
CA PHE A 12 33.45 8.14 -29.09
C PHE A 12 32.36 7.24 -28.49
N VAL A 13 32.69 5.98 -28.20
CA VAL A 13 31.75 5.04 -27.57
C VAL A 13 31.35 5.50 -26.17
N ILE A 14 32.31 5.88 -25.31
CA ILE A 14 31.99 6.33 -23.95
C ILE A 14 31.21 7.66 -23.94
N VAL A 15 31.47 8.55 -24.91
CA VAL A 15 30.73 9.82 -25.06
C VAL A 15 29.28 9.54 -25.45
N ILE A 16 29.04 8.66 -26.43
CA ILE A 16 27.68 8.28 -26.83
C ILE A 16 26.95 7.61 -25.66
N LEU A 17 27.59 6.65 -24.97
CA LEU A 17 27.01 6.00 -23.80
C LEU A 17 26.70 7.00 -22.67
N GLY A 18 27.55 8.02 -22.48
CA GLY A 18 27.34 9.09 -21.51
C GLY A 18 26.08 9.92 -21.81
N ILE A 19 25.87 10.30 -23.07
CA ILE A 19 24.68 11.08 -23.49
C ILE A 19 23.40 10.24 -23.34
N LEU A 20 23.44 8.98 -23.79
CA LEU A 20 22.30 8.07 -23.66
C LEU A 20 21.93 7.81 -22.19
N ALA A 21 22.93 7.62 -21.32
CA ALA A 21 22.71 7.44 -19.89
C ALA A 21 22.08 8.69 -19.24
N ALA A 22 22.55 9.89 -19.59
CA ALA A 22 22.05 11.15 -19.03
C ALA A 22 20.56 11.37 -19.32
N VAL A 23 20.06 10.96 -20.49
CA VAL A 23 18.63 11.10 -20.86
C VAL A 23 17.79 9.94 -20.32
N ALA A 24 18.33 8.73 -20.24
CA ALA A 24 17.59 7.55 -19.81
C ALA A 24 17.36 7.51 -18.29
N LEU A 25 18.35 7.93 -17.49
CA LEU A 25 18.33 7.77 -16.03
C LEU A 25 17.17 8.52 -15.33
N PRO A 26 16.86 9.79 -15.65
CA PRO A 26 15.73 10.49 -15.02
C PRO A 26 14.38 9.83 -15.31
N LYS A 27 14.19 9.32 -16.54
CA LYS A 27 12.98 8.59 -16.92
C LYS A 27 12.85 7.27 -16.16
N PHE A 28 13.95 6.55 -15.99
CA PHE A 28 13.95 5.27 -15.28
C PHE A 28 13.51 5.42 -13.81
N LEU A 29 13.93 6.49 -13.13
CA LEU A 29 13.52 6.78 -11.76
C LEU A 29 12.01 7.04 -11.63
N GLY A 30 11.42 7.77 -12.59
CA GLY A 30 9.97 8.02 -12.61
C GLY A 30 9.14 6.75 -12.83
N VAL A 31 9.60 5.87 -13.72
CA VAL A 31 8.91 4.59 -14.02
C VAL A 31 8.93 3.65 -12.81
N ALA A 32 10.03 3.60 -12.05
CA ALA A 32 10.10 2.79 -10.83
C ALA A 32 9.05 3.23 -9.80
N GLY A 33 8.92 4.54 -9.54
CA GLY A 33 7.89 5.07 -8.62
C GLY A 33 6.46 4.73 -9.06
N GLN A 34 6.16 4.86 -10.35
CA GLN A 34 4.85 4.49 -10.90
C GLN A 34 4.59 2.97 -10.80
N ALA A 35 5.62 2.14 -10.95
CA ALA A 35 5.50 0.69 -10.79
C ALA A 35 5.17 0.30 -9.35
N HIS A 36 5.79 0.95 -8.36
CA HIS A 36 5.48 0.72 -6.94
C HIS A 36 4.03 1.13 -6.61
N GLU A 37 3.58 2.29 -7.10
CA GLU A 37 2.18 2.73 -6.93
C GLU A 37 1.19 1.76 -7.58
N ALA A 38 1.49 1.28 -8.80
CA ALA A 38 0.66 0.30 -9.50
C ALA A 38 0.60 -1.04 -8.75
N ASN A 39 1.70 -1.48 -8.13
CA ASN A 39 1.73 -2.69 -7.31
C ASN A 39 0.83 -2.57 -6.08
N LEU A 40 0.85 -1.41 -5.41
CA LEU A 40 -0.04 -1.13 -4.28
C LEU A 40 -1.52 -1.08 -4.72
N LYS A 41 -1.84 -0.48 -5.87
CA LYS A 41 -3.20 -0.51 -6.44
C LYS A 41 -3.68 -1.92 -6.73
N ALA A 42 -2.82 -2.75 -7.35
CA ALA A 42 -3.12 -4.15 -7.61
C ALA A 42 -3.37 -4.93 -6.31
N PHE A 43 -2.56 -4.69 -5.28
CA PHE A 43 -2.74 -5.31 -3.97
C PHE A 43 -4.08 -4.94 -3.34
N VAL A 44 -4.47 -3.65 -3.32
CA VAL A 44 -5.79 -3.22 -2.82
C VAL A 44 -6.93 -3.81 -3.65
N GLY A 45 -6.74 -3.99 -4.96
CA GLY A 45 -7.66 -4.74 -5.81
C GLY A 45 -7.83 -6.19 -5.36
N THR A 46 -6.74 -6.88 -5.01
CA THR A 46 -6.76 -8.24 -4.45
C THR A 46 -7.44 -8.28 -3.08
N LEU A 47 -7.20 -7.27 -2.24
CA LEU A 47 -7.87 -7.14 -0.94
C LEU A 47 -9.39 -7.06 -1.10
N ASN A 48 -9.88 -6.21 -1.99
CA ASN A 48 -11.32 -6.03 -2.21
C ASN A 48 -11.99 -7.25 -2.86
N ARG A 49 -11.31 -7.94 -3.78
CA ARG A 49 -11.95 -8.99 -4.59
C ARG A 49 -11.85 -10.39 -3.98
N SER A 50 -10.80 -10.66 -3.22
CA SER A 50 -10.49 -12.01 -2.74
C SER A 50 -10.34 -12.05 -1.23
N VAL A 51 -9.43 -11.24 -0.68
CA VAL A 51 -9.05 -11.38 0.73
C VAL A 51 -10.16 -10.91 1.67
N GLY A 52 -10.72 -9.72 1.43
CA GLY A 52 -11.83 -9.17 2.22
C GLY A 52 -13.02 -10.11 2.31
N PRO A 53 -13.55 -10.62 1.19
CA PRO A 53 -14.63 -11.61 1.21
C PRO A 53 -14.25 -12.92 1.90
N THR A 54 -13.00 -13.37 1.77
CA THR A 54 -12.51 -14.60 2.43
C THR A 54 -12.45 -14.43 3.94
N LEU A 55 -11.91 -13.31 4.43
CA LEU A 55 -11.86 -13.00 5.87
C LEU A 55 -13.26 -12.90 6.46
N TRP A 56 -14.16 -12.22 5.76
CA TRP A 56 -15.56 -12.09 6.15
C TRP A 56 -16.29 -13.45 6.17
N SER A 57 -16.10 -14.28 5.14
CA SER A 57 -16.68 -15.63 5.13
C SER A 57 -16.15 -16.51 6.26
N LYS A 58 -14.90 -16.31 6.66
CA LYS A 58 -14.30 -17.04 7.79
C LYS A 58 -14.96 -16.69 9.11
N THR A 59 -15.33 -15.42 9.33
CA THR A 59 -16.00 -15.02 10.58
C THR A 59 -17.44 -15.51 10.64
N ILE A 60 -18.13 -15.58 9.50
CA ILE A 60 -19.47 -16.18 9.41
C ILE A 60 -19.48 -17.67 9.79
N ASN A 61 -18.45 -18.42 9.41
CA ASN A 61 -18.42 -19.87 9.56
C ASN A 61 -17.66 -20.38 10.81
N GLY A 62 -16.88 -19.53 11.49
CA GLY A 62 -15.99 -19.99 12.55
C GLY A 62 -15.75 -19.05 13.73
N TYR A 63 -15.99 -17.74 13.61
CA TYR A 63 -15.70 -16.76 14.67
C TYR A 63 -16.98 -16.06 15.09
N ASN A 64 -17.62 -16.55 16.16
CA ASN A 64 -18.89 -16.04 16.70
C ASN A 64 -20.07 -15.96 15.70
N ASN A 65 -19.86 -16.36 14.44
CA ASN A 65 -20.80 -16.35 13.33
C ASN A 65 -21.47 -14.98 13.13
N ASP A 66 -20.73 -13.90 13.44
CA ASP A 66 -21.26 -12.53 13.43
C ASP A 66 -20.83 -11.73 12.19
N GLY A 67 -19.97 -12.28 11.33
CA GLY A 67 -19.44 -11.59 10.14
C GLY A 67 -18.50 -10.42 10.45
N ASN A 68 -18.14 -10.14 11.70
CA ASN A 68 -17.23 -9.05 12.06
C ASN A 68 -15.78 -9.52 11.97
N ILE A 69 -15.00 -8.95 11.04
CA ILE A 69 -13.62 -9.40 10.79
C ILE A 69 -12.68 -9.10 11.96
N SER A 70 -13.00 -8.12 12.81
CA SER A 70 -12.21 -7.78 14.01
C SER A 70 -12.18 -8.93 15.03
N GLN A 71 -13.14 -9.87 14.96
CA GLN A 71 -13.16 -11.09 15.78
C GLN A 71 -12.06 -12.10 15.41
N LEU A 72 -11.45 -11.99 14.22
CA LEU A 72 -10.31 -12.83 13.84
C LEU A 72 -9.08 -12.57 14.73
N GLY A 73 -9.00 -11.39 15.33
CA GLY A 73 -7.95 -11.00 16.26
C GLY A 73 -6.56 -10.86 15.61
N ASN A 74 -5.57 -10.56 16.45
CA ASN A 74 -4.23 -10.22 15.98
C ASN A 74 -3.49 -11.40 15.33
N ASP A 75 -3.80 -12.64 15.73
CA ASP A 75 -3.11 -13.85 15.26
C ASP A 75 -3.47 -14.23 13.82
N GLU A 76 -4.56 -13.69 13.26
CA GLU A 76 -4.99 -13.96 11.89
C GLU A 76 -4.88 -12.71 11.00
N ILE A 77 -5.16 -11.52 11.54
CA ILE A 77 -5.21 -10.29 10.73
C ILE A 77 -4.47 -9.08 11.34
N GLY A 78 -3.77 -9.25 12.46
CA GLY A 78 -3.11 -8.14 13.18
C GLY A 78 -1.65 -7.89 12.80
N SER A 79 -1.09 -8.69 11.90
CA SER A 79 0.28 -8.50 11.42
C SER A 79 0.46 -9.02 10.00
N ILE A 80 1.50 -8.54 9.31
CA ILE A 80 1.91 -9.06 8.00
C ILE A 80 2.15 -10.58 8.04
N THR A 81 2.78 -11.09 9.10
CA THR A 81 3.11 -12.52 9.20
C THR A 81 1.87 -13.40 9.22
N ALA A 82 0.85 -13.02 9.99
CA ALA A 82 -0.43 -13.70 10.01
C ALA A 82 -1.15 -13.57 8.66
N PHE A 83 -1.13 -12.35 8.10
CA PHE A 83 -1.85 -12.02 6.88
C PHE A 83 -1.32 -12.73 5.62
N LYS A 84 -0.03 -13.09 5.59
CA LYS A 84 0.60 -13.85 4.49
C LYS A 84 -0.07 -15.20 4.19
N LYS A 85 -0.87 -15.73 5.11
CA LYS A 85 -1.70 -16.92 4.89
C LYS A 85 -2.78 -16.72 3.83
N TYR A 86 -3.24 -15.48 3.64
CA TYR A 86 -4.34 -15.14 2.74
C TYR A 86 -3.84 -14.61 1.39
N THR A 87 -2.75 -13.86 1.38
CA THR A 87 -2.19 -13.29 0.15
C THR A 87 -0.74 -12.86 0.34
N ASP A 88 -0.01 -12.79 -0.77
CA ASP A 88 1.32 -12.21 -0.78
C ASP A 88 1.25 -10.70 -0.60
N VAL A 89 1.91 -10.22 0.45
CA VAL A 89 2.00 -8.78 0.75
C VAL A 89 3.17 -8.17 -0.02
N PRO A 90 2.94 -7.11 -0.81
CA PRO A 90 4.00 -6.39 -1.51
C PRO A 90 5.09 -5.92 -0.55
N LYS A 91 6.34 -5.91 -1.01
CA LYS A 91 7.50 -5.47 -0.21
C LYS A 91 7.42 -4.00 0.21
N GLU A 92 6.59 -3.22 -0.49
CA GLU A 92 6.32 -1.81 -0.23
C GLU A 92 5.55 -1.62 1.08
N ILE A 93 4.71 -2.58 1.49
CA ILE A 93 3.96 -2.49 2.75
C ILE A 93 4.94 -2.71 3.92
N ALA A 94 4.98 -1.73 4.82
CA ALA A 94 5.84 -1.77 6.01
C ALA A 94 5.17 -2.53 7.15
N ASP A 95 3.89 -2.25 7.39
CA ASP A 95 3.08 -2.93 8.40
C ASP A 95 1.60 -2.93 8.02
N LEU A 96 0.86 -3.87 8.59
CA LEU A 96 -0.56 -4.13 8.31
C LEU A 96 -1.25 -4.76 9.53
N ASN A 97 -2.38 -4.19 9.92
CA ASN A 97 -3.28 -4.70 10.95
C ASN A 97 -4.72 -4.29 10.61
N LEU A 98 -5.59 -5.29 10.39
CA LEU A 98 -6.99 -5.11 10.00
C LEU A 98 -7.98 -5.23 11.17
N THR A 99 -7.54 -5.37 12.43
CA THR A 99 -8.43 -5.62 13.58
C THR A 99 -9.39 -4.47 13.90
N LYS A 100 -9.27 -3.33 13.22
CA LYS A 100 -10.20 -2.19 13.30
C LYS A 100 -10.93 -1.90 11.99
N CYS A 101 -10.95 -2.84 11.05
CA CYS A 101 -11.75 -2.71 9.84
C CYS A 101 -13.18 -3.25 10.01
N ASP A 102 -13.88 -2.81 11.05
CA ASP A 102 -15.29 -3.12 11.27
C ASP A 102 -16.18 -1.87 11.40
N ASP A 103 -15.58 -0.67 11.42
CA ASP A 103 -16.31 0.60 11.52
C ASP A 103 -17.21 0.79 10.28
N PRO A 104 -18.53 0.96 10.45
CA PRO A 104 -19.46 1.15 9.34
C PRO A 104 -19.52 2.59 8.84
N ASN A 105 -18.98 3.55 9.60
CA ASN A 105 -19.13 4.98 9.32
C ASN A 105 -17.87 5.59 8.72
N ARG A 106 -16.69 5.12 9.14
CA ARG A 106 -15.42 5.76 8.83
C ARG A 106 -14.38 4.75 8.37
N TYR A 107 -13.52 5.19 7.47
CA TYR A 107 -12.36 4.43 7.05
C TYR A 107 -11.26 4.51 8.12
N LYS A 108 -10.71 3.36 8.50
CA LYS A 108 -9.58 3.23 9.42
C LYS A 108 -8.33 2.84 8.66
N ILE A 109 -7.21 3.51 8.95
CA ILE A 109 -5.90 3.12 8.41
C ILE A 109 -5.51 1.72 8.91
N VAL A 110 -5.31 0.78 7.99
CA VAL A 110 -5.00 -0.62 8.32
C VAL A 110 -3.64 -1.06 7.81
N ALA A 111 -3.01 -0.33 6.90
CA ALA A 111 -1.64 -0.58 6.49
C ALA A 111 -0.99 0.68 5.95
N TYR A 112 0.34 0.74 5.99
CA TYR A 112 1.11 1.82 5.39
C TYR A 112 2.34 1.28 4.65
N ALA A 113 2.78 2.04 3.65
CA ALA A 113 3.95 1.71 2.87
C ALA A 113 5.24 2.32 3.47
N ASP A 114 6.36 1.62 3.30
CA ASP A 114 7.68 2.16 3.56
C ASP A 114 8.05 3.17 2.47
N LYS A 115 8.20 4.44 2.86
CA LYS A 115 8.56 5.54 1.96
C LYS A 115 9.82 5.23 1.13
N ASN A 116 10.81 4.56 1.72
CA ASN A 116 12.08 4.28 1.07
C ASN A 116 11.96 3.20 -0.02
N LYS A 117 10.92 2.35 0.06
CA LYS A 117 10.66 1.28 -0.91
C LYS A 117 9.63 1.69 -1.95
N ALA A 118 8.57 2.40 -1.53
CA ALA A 118 7.48 2.80 -2.41
C ALA A 118 7.76 4.11 -3.16
N GLY A 119 8.77 4.88 -2.75
CA GLY A 119 9.09 6.19 -3.33
C GLY A 119 8.08 7.30 -2.98
N GLY A 120 7.16 7.03 -2.05
CA GLY A 120 6.12 7.94 -1.59
C GLY A 120 5.42 7.42 -0.34
N ASN A 121 4.66 8.29 0.33
CA ASN A 121 3.86 7.90 1.48
C ASN A 121 2.50 7.42 1.02
N TYR A 122 2.28 6.12 1.17
CA TYR A 122 1.00 5.49 0.83
C TYR A 122 0.45 4.78 2.05
N PHE A 123 -0.87 4.69 2.14
CA PHE A 123 -1.51 3.88 3.13
C PHE A 123 -2.84 3.33 2.62
N ILE A 124 -3.27 2.25 3.26
CA ILE A 124 -4.50 1.56 2.94
C ILE A 124 -5.45 1.81 4.11
N ALA A 125 -6.63 2.30 3.80
CA ALA A 125 -7.72 2.42 4.76
C ALA A 125 -8.84 1.43 4.43
N CYS A 126 -9.58 1.06 5.46
CA CYS A 126 -10.58 0.01 5.38
C CYS A 126 -11.82 0.37 6.22
N LYS A 127 -13.00 0.00 5.74
CA LYS A 127 -14.27 0.11 6.48
C LYS A 127 -15.14 -1.11 6.22
N ASP A 128 -16.26 -1.21 6.91
CA ASP A 128 -17.36 -2.13 6.58
C ASP A 128 -17.11 -3.63 6.77
N GLY A 129 -16.04 -4.09 7.40
CA GLY A 129 -15.85 -5.52 7.70
C GLY A 129 -16.68 -6.02 8.88
N ASN A 130 -18.01 -5.96 8.75
CA ASN A 130 -18.97 -6.25 9.80
C ASN A 130 -20.02 -7.30 9.37
N ALA A 131 -21.01 -7.55 10.23
CA ALA A 131 -22.06 -8.55 10.01
C ALA A 131 -22.79 -8.45 8.67
N ASN A 132 -22.86 -7.26 8.10
CA ASN A 132 -23.72 -6.97 6.96
C ASN A 132 -22.95 -6.91 5.63
N GLN A 133 -21.63 -6.75 5.67
CA GLN A 133 -20.83 -6.50 4.49
C GLN A 133 -19.37 -6.89 4.68
N SER A 134 -18.72 -7.16 3.54
CA SER A 134 -17.29 -7.44 3.47
C SER A 134 -16.49 -6.14 3.58
N PRO A 135 -15.28 -6.17 4.17
CA PRO A 135 -14.44 -4.98 4.28
C PRO A 135 -14.12 -4.38 2.90
N LYS A 136 -14.26 -3.05 2.81
CA LYS A 136 -13.89 -2.26 1.63
C LYS A 136 -12.57 -1.55 1.90
N PHE A 137 -11.60 -1.80 1.04
CA PHE A 137 -10.26 -1.23 1.10
C PHE A 137 -10.07 -0.13 0.05
N VAL A 138 -9.35 0.92 0.43
CA VAL A 138 -9.01 2.06 -0.42
C VAL A 138 -7.55 2.43 -0.23
N LEU A 139 -6.90 2.88 -1.30
CA LEU A 139 -5.50 3.29 -1.30
C LEU A 139 -5.42 4.81 -1.32
N TYR A 140 -4.60 5.38 -0.45
CA TYR A 140 -4.33 6.81 -0.42
C TYR A 140 -2.85 7.10 -0.60
N LYS A 141 -2.56 8.24 -1.22
CA LYS A 141 -1.24 8.88 -1.27
C LYS A 141 -1.26 10.11 -0.39
N GLN A 142 -0.50 10.11 0.68
CA GLN A 142 -0.45 11.24 1.61
C GLN A 142 0.23 12.43 0.92
N THR A 143 -0.41 13.61 0.97
CA THR A 143 0.08 14.85 0.36
C THR A 143 0.77 15.74 1.38
N LEU A 144 0.18 15.99 2.55
CA LEU A 144 0.73 16.90 3.58
C LEU A 144 0.12 16.65 4.97
N PRO A 145 0.88 16.75 6.08
CA PRO A 145 2.32 16.61 6.15
C PRO A 145 2.73 15.19 5.73
N ALA A 146 3.87 15.07 5.06
CA ALA A 146 4.39 13.80 4.58
C ALA A 146 5.12 13.01 5.68
N THR A 147 4.58 13.01 6.90
CA THR A 147 5.14 12.26 8.02
C THR A 147 4.85 10.78 7.79
N GLN A 148 5.90 9.96 7.83
CA GLN A 148 5.73 8.53 7.62
C GLN A 148 4.90 7.94 8.77
N LEU A 149 3.82 7.24 8.41
CA LEU A 149 3.01 6.49 9.35
C LEU A 149 3.84 5.39 10.02
N THR A 150 3.42 4.99 11.21
CA THR A 150 4.07 3.96 12.00
C THR A 150 3.03 2.91 12.44
N SER A 151 3.49 1.80 13.02
CA SER A 151 2.60 0.78 13.58
C SER A 151 1.63 1.33 14.63
N ALA A 152 1.92 2.47 15.26
CA ALA A 152 1.01 3.12 16.20
C ALA A 152 -0.27 3.67 15.55
N ASN A 153 -0.25 3.88 14.23
CA ASN A 153 -1.40 4.35 13.46
C ASN A 153 -2.32 3.21 12.98
N LEU A 154 -2.02 1.95 13.34
CA LEU A 154 -2.74 0.76 12.88
C LEU A 154 -3.44 0.03 14.02
N GLY A 155 -4.38 -0.87 13.68
CA GLY A 155 -5.02 -1.78 14.63
C GLY A 155 -5.70 -1.07 15.80
N ASP A 156 -5.62 -1.64 17.01
CA ASP A 156 -6.32 -1.11 18.19
C ASP A 156 -5.84 0.27 18.66
N SER A 157 -4.61 0.66 18.31
CA SER A 157 -4.06 1.99 18.56
C SER A 157 -4.55 3.03 17.54
N ASN A 158 -5.21 2.58 16.47
CA ASN A 158 -5.67 3.44 15.41
C ASN A 158 -6.90 4.26 15.83
N THR A 159 -6.63 5.51 16.21
CA THR A 159 -7.64 6.55 16.43
C THR A 159 -7.82 7.46 15.21
N THR A 160 -7.13 7.15 14.10
CA THR A 160 -7.18 7.94 12.89
C THR A 160 -8.30 7.48 11.96
N ASP A 161 -9.20 8.42 11.69
CA ASP A 161 -10.31 8.27 10.78
C ASP A 161 -10.01 8.97 9.45
N VAL A 162 -10.56 8.40 8.38
CA VAL A 162 -10.61 8.98 7.05
C VAL A 162 -12.09 9.17 6.69
N GLU A 163 -12.50 10.42 6.45
CA GLU A 163 -13.85 10.74 6.02
C GLU A 163 -14.04 10.44 4.53
N ASP A 164 -15.14 9.79 4.15
CA ASP A 164 -15.44 9.36 2.77
C ASP A 164 -16.08 10.49 1.96
N THR A 165 -15.40 11.64 1.84
CA THR A 165 -15.94 12.79 1.08
C THR A 165 -14.87 13.47 0.23
N ASN A 166 -14.85 13.12 -1.07
CA ASN A 166 -14.15 13.82 -2.15
C ASN A 166 -12.61 13.59 -2.24
N PRO A 167 -11.95 13.84 -3.39
CA PRO A 167 -10.70 13.15 -3.77
C PRO A 167 -9.45 13.47 -2.92
N THR A 168 -9.58 14.36 -1.95
CA THR A 168 -8.57 14.75 -0.98
C THR A 168 -9.19 14.70 0.41
N ASP A 169 -8.97 13.62 1.15
CA ASP A 169 -9.55 13.44 2.48
C ASP A 169 -8.61 14.00 3.54
N THR A 170 -9.19 14.55 4.61
CA THR A 170 -8.46 14.99 5.79
C THR A 170 -8.38 13.82 6.77
N TYR A 171 -7.17 13.49 7.19
CA TYR A 171 -6.85 12.43 8.13
C TYR A 171 -6.66 13.04 9.53
N SER A 172 -7.09 12.31 10.56
CA SER A 172 -6.94 12.74 11.95
C SER A 172 -5.48 13.06 12.28
N GLY A 173 -5.21 14.34 12.59
CA GLY A 173 -3.86 14.92 12.72
C GLY A 173 -3.63 16.17 11.83
N GLY A 174 -4.55 16.48 10.93
CA GLY A 174 -4.42 17.59 9.96
C GLY A 174 -3.69 17.19 8.68
N GLU A 175 -3.57 15.88 8.44
CA GLU A 175 -2.94 15.35 7.25
C GLU A 175 -3.94 15.22 6.10
N THR A 176 -3.49 15.33 4.86
CA THR A 176 -4.30 15.28 3.64
C THR A 176 -3.74 14.22 2.71
N GLY A 177 -4.57 13.61 1.88
CA GLY A 177 -4.06 12.74 0.83
C GLY A 177 -5.08 12.42 -0.24
N GLU A 178 -4.54 11.99 -1.37
CA GLU A 178 -5.27 11.75 -2.59
C GLU A 178 -5.72 10.29 -2.67
N LEU A 179 -7.01 10.08 -2.93
CA LEU A 179 -7.55 8.75 -3.18
C LEU A 179 -7.02 8.22 -4.52
N LEU A 180 -6.31 7.10 -4.46
CA LEU A 180 -5.82 6.39 -5.63
C LEU A 180 -6.86 5.35 -6.07
N LYS A 181 -7.56 5.67 -7.16
CA LYS A 181 -8.51 4.76 -7.83
C LYS A 181 -7.82 3.72 -8.69
#